data_AF-A0A0Q0W1P3-F1
#
_entry.id   AF-A0A0Q0W1P3-F1
#
_cell.length_a   1.000
_cell.length_b   1.000
_cell.length_c   1.000
_cell.angle_alpha   90.00
_cell.angle_beta   90.00
_cell.angle_gamma   90.00
#
_symmetry.space_group_name_H-M   'P 1'
#
loop_
_entity.id
_entity.type
_entity.pdbx_description
1 polymer ?
#
loop_
_entity_poly.entity_id
_entity_poly.type
_entity_poly.pdbx_seq_one_letter_code
_entity_poly.pdbx_strand_id
1 'polypeptide(L)'
;MSIDLALLVAGILIAVVLFLILKNITKLIINSVLGLLLIFCVNFFHIMPMLGRPDIELNLVTVLFCALGGIPGALLIVILHLLGIGGI
;
A
#
# COMPACT_ATOMS: atom_id res chain seq x y z
N MET A 1 32.43 8.41 3.85
CA MET A 1 32.13 9.84 3.58
C MET A 1 31.01 10.00 2.55
N SER A 2 31.09 9.47 1.33
CA SER A 2 30.01 9.64 0.32
C SER A 2 28.75 8.82 0.62
N ILE A 3 28.90 7.61 1.16
CA ILE A 3 27.78 6.68 1.45
C ILE A 3 26.96 7.20 2.64
N ASP A 4 27.61 7.72 3.68
CA ASP A 4 26.96 8.29 4.87
C ASP A 4 26.04 9.47 4.49
N LEU A 5 26.52 10.31 3.58
CA LEU A 5 25.80 11.48 3.09
C LEU A 5 24.64 11.07 2.15
N ALA A 6 24.85 10.07 1.29
CA ALA A 6 23.80 9.50 0.44
C ALA A 6 22.67 8.86 1.27
N LEU A 7 23.02 8.12 2.33
CA LEU A 7 22.05 7.51 3.24
C LEU A 7 21.23 8.56 3.98
N LEU A 8 21.88 9.64 4.43
CA LEU A 8 21.25 10.75 5.14
C LEU A 8 20.29 11.54 4.24
N VAL A 9 20.68 11.79 2.99
CA VAL A 9 19.81 12.42 1.98
C VAL A 9 18.61 11.52 1.65
N ALA A 10 18.82 10.21 1.48
CA ALA A 10 17.73 9.26 1.24
C ALA A 10 16.75 9.21 2.42
N GLY A 11 17.25 9.21 3.66
CA GLY A 11 16.43 9.25 4.88
C GLY A 11 15.57 10.51 4.98
N ILE A 12 16.17 11.68 4.69
CA ILE A 12 15.43 12.96 4.67
C ILE A 12 14.38 12.95 3.55
N LEU A 13 14.70 12.41 2.38
CA LEU A 13 13.76 12.30 1.27
C LEU A 13 12.52 11.48 1.66
N ILE A 14 12.73 10.31 2.29
CA ILE A 14 11.65 9.45 2.79
C ILE A 14 10.82 10.18 3.85
N ALA A 15 11.47 10.87 4.79
CA ALA A 15 10.79 11.63 5.83
C ALA A 15 9.94 12.78 5.28
N VAL A 16 10.46 13.51 4.27
CA VAL A 16 9.73 14.60 3.59
C VAL A 16 8.53 14.06 2.82
N VAL A 17 8.69 12.95 2.10
CA VAL A 17 7.59 12.28 1.39
C VAL A 17 6.52 11.85 2.38
N LEU A 18 6.92 11.24 3.51
CA LEU A 18 6.00 10.84 4.57
C LEU A 18 5.26 12.05 5.19
N PHE A 19 5.98 13.15 5.44
CA PHE A 19 5.39 14.37 5.98
C PHE A 19 4.41 15.03 5.00
N LEU A 20 4.70 15.02 3.70
CA LEU A 20 3.79 15.52 2.66
C LEU A 20 2.51 14.69 2.56
N ILE A 21 2.61 13.37 2.75
CA ILE A 21 1.46 12.46 2.79
C ILE A 21 0.59 12.75 4.04
N LEU A 22 1.21 12.96 5.22
CA LEU A 22 0.48 13.22 6.46
C LEU A 22 -0.16 14.62 6.53
N LYS A 23 0.41 15.62 5.84
CA LYS A 23 -0.07 17.02 5.89
C LYS A 23 -1.52 17.20 5.40
N ASN A 24 -2.09 16.23 4.67
CA ASN A 24 -3.46 16.26 4.17
C ASN A 24 -4.30 15.09 4.72
N ILE A 25 -4.50 15.05 6.04
CA ILE A 25 -5.25 14.00 6.75
C ILE A 25 -6.62 13.71 6.11
N THR A 26 -7.36 14.73 5.69
CA THR A 26 -8.68 14.54 5.05
C THR A 26 -8.58 13.77 3.73
N LYS A 27 -7.55 14.06 2.92
CA LYS A 27 -7.31 13.33 1.66
C LYS A 27 -6.78 11.93 1.95
N LEU A 28 -6.03 11.76 3.04
CA LEU A 28 -5.52 10.47 3.48
C LEU A 28 -6.67 9.51 3.84
N ILE A 29 -7.69 10.00 4.57
CA ILE A 29 -8.88 9.21 4.91
C ILE A 29 -9.63 8.78 3.65
N ILE A 30 -9.90 9.71 2.73
CA ILE A 30 -10.61 9.40 1.48
C ILE A 30 -9.81 8.40 0.64
N ASN A 31 -8.49 8.60 0.52
CA ASN A 31 -7.61 7.70 -0.22
C ASN A 31 -7.53 6.31 0.43
N SER A 32 -7.56 6.23 1.77
CA SER A 32 -7.61 4.98 2.53
C SER A 32 -8.90 4.20 2.25
N VAL A 33 -10.05 4.88 2.33
CA VAL A 33 -11.36 4.28 2.01
C VAL A 33 -11.39 3.82 0.56
N LEU A 34 -10.91 4.64 -0.39
CA LEU A 34 -10.80 4.25 -1.79
C LEU A 34 -9.90 3.04 -2.01
N GLY A 35 -8.74 2.97 -1.35
CA GLY A 35 -7.84 1.81 -1.42
C GLY A 35 -8.49 0.53 -0.89
N LEU A 36 -9.17 0.63 0.25
CA LEU A 36 -9.89 -0.49 0.84
C LEU A 36 -11.05 -0.96 -0.05
N LEU A 37 -11.80 -0.01 -0.62
CA LEU A 37 -12.85 -0.27 -1.59
C LEU A 37 -12.29 -0.94 -2.85
N LEU A 38 -11.08 -0.57 -3.27
CA LEU A 38 -10.39 -1.17 -4.41
C LEU A 38 -10.07 -2.64 -4.16
N ILE A 39 -9.45 -2.98 -3.02
CA ILE A 39 -9.18 -4.39 -2.65
C ILE A 39 -10.50 -5.16 -2.51
N PHE A 40 -11.52 -4.54 -1.93
CA PHE A 40 -12.84 -5.16 -1.83
C PHE A 40 -13.44 -5.46 -3.21
N CYS A 41 -13.39 -4.52 -4.16
CA CYS A 41 -13.81 -4.77 -5.54
C CYS A 41 -12.97 -5.87 -6.20
N VAL A 42 -11.66 -5.88 -5.98
CA VAL A 42 -10.76 -6.89 -6.54
C VAL A 42 -11.12 -8.29 -6.05
N ASN A 43 -11.38 -8.44 -4.76
CA ASN A 43 -11.86 -9.69 -4.18
C ASN A 43 -13.27 -10.03 -4.69
N PHE A 44 -14.19 -9.05 -4.74
CA PHE A 44 -15.56 -9.24 -5.22
C PHE A 44 -15.66 -9.68 -6.70
N PHE A 45 -14.78 -9.17 -7.56
CA PHE A 45 -14.70 -9.59 -8.98
C PHE A 45 -13.87 -10.86 -9.17
N HIS A 46 -13.34 -11.46 -8.11
CA HIS A 46 -12.50 -12.67 -8.17
C HIS A 46 -11.32 -12.53 -9.18
N ILE A 47 -10.76 -11.32 -9.33
CA ILE A 47 -9.68 -11.08 -10.29
C ILE A 47 -8.35 -11.72 -9.88
N MET A 48 -8.11 -11.94 -8.59
CA MET A 48 -6.97 -12.74 -8.12
C MET A 48 -7.08 -14.24 -8.42
N PRO A 49 -8.24 -14.87 -8.16
CA PRO A 49 -8.52 -16.24 -8.56
C PRO A 49 -8.35 -16.46 -10.06
N MET A 50 -8.77 -15.49 -10.88
CA MET A 50 -8.55 -15.53 -12.34
C MET A 50 -7.07 -15.52 -12.73
N LEU A 51 -6.19 -14.97 -11.89
CA LEU A 51 -4.73 -15.01 -12.07
C LEU A 51 -4.06 -16.23 -11.41
N GLY A 52 -4.83 -17.18 -10.88
CA GLY A 52 -4.31 -18.40 -10.25
C GLY A 52 -3.74 -18.19 -8.85
N ARG A 53 -4.14 -17.11 -8.17
CA ARG A 53 -3.75 -16.82 -6.78
C ARG A 53 -5.00 -16.75 -5.87
N PRO A 54 -4.86 -17.08 -4.57
CA PRO A 54 -5.95 -16.91 -3.62
C PRO A 54 -6.35 -15.43 -3.50
N ASP A 55 -7.59 -15.21 -3.10
CA ASP A 55 -8.11 -13.87 -2.83
C ASP A 55 -7.31 -13.15 -1.73
N ILE A 56 -7.22 -11.82 -1.84
CA ILE A 56 -6.61 -11.02 -0.77
C ILE A 56 -7.52 -11.04 0.45
N GLU A 57 -7.02 -11.57 1.55
CA GLU A 57 -7.67 -11.46 2.84
C GLU A 57 -7.58 -10.03 3.38
N LEU A 58 -8.71 -9.52 3.85
CA LEU A 58 -8.83 -8.24 4.55
C LEU A 58 -8.33 -8.38 6.00
N ASN A 59 -7.02 -8.54 6.14
CA ASN A 59 -6.33 -8.64 7.42
C ASN A 59 -5.78 -7.27 7.88
N LEU A 60 -5.41 -7.15 9.16
CA LEU A 60 -4.79 -5.98 9.77
C LEU A 60 -3.66 -5.39 8.93
N VAL A 61 -2.84 -6.23 8.31
CA VAL A 61 -1.75 -5.79 7.42
C VAL A 61 -2.30 -5.03 6.23
N THR A 62 -3.24 -5.60 5.48
CA THR A 62 -3.85 -4.94 4.31
C THR A 62 -4.55 -3.64 4.67
N VAL A 63 -5.28 -3.62 5.78
CA VAL A 63 -5.94 -2.42 6.29
C VAL A 63 -4.91 -1.34 6.63
N LEU A 64 -3.78 -1.70 7.24
CA LEU A 64 -2.71 -0.75 7.58
C LEU A 64 -2.04 -0.16 6.35
N PHE A 65 -1.73 -0.99 5.35
CA PHE A 65 -1.16 -0.53 4.08
C PHE A 65 -2.13 0.36 3.31
N CYS A 66 -3.44 0.06 3.30
CA CYS A 66 -4.46 0.96 2.77
C CYS A 66 -4.63 2.23 3.63
N ALA A 67 -4.50 2.17 4.96
CA ALA A 67 -4.61 3.35 5.81
C ALA A 67 -3.44 4.34 5.60
N LEU A 68 -2.23 3.81 5.39
CA LEU A 68 -1.02 4.60 5.18
C LEU A 68 -0.87 5.07 3.73
N GLY A 69 -1.20 4.20 2.77
CA GLY A 69 -0.96 4.43 1.35
C GLY A 69 -2.22 4.64 0.50
N GLY A 70 -3.40 4.25 0.97
CA GLY A 70 -4.66 4.30 0.21
C GLY A 70 -4.61 3.52 -1.09
N ILE A 71 -4.94 4.17 -2.22
CA ILE A 71 -4.88 3.55 -3.55
C ILE A 71 -3.47 2.98 -3.87
N PRO A 72 -2.37 3.74 -3.71
CA PRO A 72 -1.04 3.16 -3.89
C PRO A 72 -0.74 2.02 -2.92
N GLY A 73 -1.26 2.06 -1.68
CA GLY A 73 -1.15 0.96 -0.72
C GLY A 73 -1.87 -0.30 -1.20
N ALA A 74 -3.09 -0.16 -1.71
CA ALA A 74 -3.87 -1.25 -2.30
C ALA A 74 -3.13 -1.90 -3.48
N LEU A 75 -2.58 -1.07 -4.38
CA LEU A 75 -1.82 -1.53 -5.53
C LEU A 75 -0.56 -2.31 -5.12
N LEU A 76 0.12 -1.87 -4.06
CA LEU A 76 1.31 -2.54 -3.53
C LEU A 76 0.96 -3.93 -2.99
N ILE A 77 -0.16 -4.06 -2.25
CA ILE A 77 -0.65 -5.36 -1.76
C ILE A 77 -0.97 -6.28 -2.93
N VAL A 78 -1.67 -5.78 -3.96
CA VAL A 78 -1.99 -6.55 -5.16
C VAL A 78 -0.70 -7.10 -5.79
N ILE A 79 0.31 -6.25 -6.01
CA ILE A 79 1.60 -6.66 -6.57
C ILE A 79 2.29 -7.69 -5.68
N LEU A 80 2.27 -7.51 -4.35
CA LEU A 80 2.88 -8.44 -3.40
C LEU A 80 2.18 -9.82 -3.41
N HIS A 81 0.86 -9.81 -3.51
CA HIS A 81 0.03 -11.01 -3.68
C HIS A 81 0.27 -11.70 -5.02
N LEU A 82 0.60 -10.94 -6.08
CA LEU A 82 1.03 -11.51 -7.37
C LEU A 82 2.45 -12.06 -7.32
N LEU A 83 3.35 -11.47 -6.54
CA LEU A 83 4.72 -11.98 -6.35
C LEU A 83 4.79 -13.25 -5.50
N GLY A 84 3.75 -13.54 -4.72
CA GLY A 84 3.64 -14.79 -3.93
C GLY A 84 4.17 -14.66 -2.52
N ILE A 85 4.54 -13.43 -2.16
CA ILE A 85 5.02 -13.05 -0.84
C ILE A 85 3.84 -12.60 0.04
N GLY A 86 2.69 -12.30 -0.57
CA GLY A 86 1.49 -11.78 0.10
C GLY A 86 0.56 -12.81 0.74
N GLY A 87 0.79 -14.12 0.58
CA GLY A 87 -0.03 -15.17 1.18
C GLY A 87 0.17 -15.27 2.69
N ILE A 88 -0.49 -14.39 3.42
CA ILE A 88 -0.85 -14.49 4.84
C ILE A 88 -2.35 -14.42 4.95
#